data_AF-A0A1S0TYT2-F1
#
_entry.id   AF-A0A1S0TYT2-F1
#
_cell.length_a   1.000
_cell.length_b   1.000
_cell.length_c   1.000
_cell.angle_alpha   90.00
_cell.angle_beta   90.00
_cell.angle_gamma   90.00
#
_symmetry.space_group_name_H-M   'P 1'
#
loop_
_entity.id
_entity.type
_entity.pdbx_description
1 polymer ?
#
loop_
_entity_poly.entity_id
_entity_poly.type
_entity_poly.pdbx_seq_one_letter_code
_entity_poly.pdbx_strand_id
1 'polypeptide(L)' 'MEITALSGTCSEGCIFGGLEIKADVDKRLTGYRFCCNRSKGKIVIANGPIIPVILFNRRDYTQALIRFRLKKNQKWK' A
#
# COMPACT_ATOMS: atom_id res chain seq x y z
N MET A 1 -3.12 6.03 4.86
CA MET A 1 -2.21 4.91 5.18
C MET A 1 -0.81 5.34 4.81
N GLU A 2 0.13 5.25 5.73
CA GLU A 2 1.53 5.65 5.54
C GLU A 2 2.40 4.39 5.54
N ILE A 3 3.38 4.33 4.64
CA ILE A 3 4.40 3.29 4.60
C ILE A 3 5.56 3.73 5.50
N THR A 4 5.76 3.08 6.64
CA THR A 4 6.79 3.48 7.61
C THR A 4 8.12 2.78 7.37
N ALA A 5 8.09 1.55 6.85
CA ALA A 5 9.25 0.83 6.33
C ALA A 5 8.82 -0.22 5.31
N LEU A 6 9.70 -0.49 4.33
CA LEU A 6 9.50 -1.54 3.35
C LEU A 6 10.83 -2.15 2.94
N SER A 7 11.04 -3.42 3.23
CA SER A 7 12.19 -4.18 2.73
C SER A 7 11.91 -4.76 1.35
N GLY A 8 12.95 -4.86 0.54
CA GLY A 8 12.89 -5.40 -0.81
C GLY A 8 13.76 -4.63 -1.80
N THR A 9 13.84 -5.17 -3.01
CA THR A 9 14.67 -4.64 -4.10
C THR A 9 13.87 -3.64 -4.93
N CYS A 10 14.40 -2.42 -5.06
CA CYS A 10 13.79 -1.41 -5.94
C CYS A 10 13.86 -1.90 -7.39
N SER A 11 12.70 -2.03 -8.03
CA SER A 11 12.57 -2.40 -9.44
C SER A 11 11.32 -1.76 -10.00
N GLU A 12 11.36 -1.37 -11.28
CA GLU A 12 10.17 -0.91 -11.97
C GLU A 12 9.10 -2.00 -11.97
N GLY A 13 7.86 -1.62 -11.65
CA GLY A 13 6.75 -2.55 -11.50
C GLY A 13 6.82 -3.49 -10.29
N CYS A 14 7.87 -3.42 -9.46
CA CYS A 14 8.04 -4.23 -8.25
C CYS A 14 8.00 -5.74 -8.50
N ILE A 15 8.74 -6.21 -9.52
CA ILE A 15 8.67 -7.59 -10.02
C ILE A 15 9.15 -8.67 -9.04
N PHE A 16 9.98 -8.31 -8.06
CA PHE A 16 10.56 -9.27 -7.10
C PHE A 16 9.71 -9.49 -5.85
N GLY A 17 8.77 -8.59 -5.57
CA GLY A 17 8.01 -8.56 -4.33
C GLY A 17 7.66 -7.14 -3.95
N GLY A 18 6.68 -6.98 -3.08
CA GLY A 18 6.24 -5.68 -2.64
C GLY A 18 4.90 -5.68 -1.93
N LEU A 19 4.40 -4.46 -1.75
CA LEU A 19 3.13 -4.12 -1.14
C LEU A 19 2.24 -3.49 -2.21
N GLU A 20 1.08 -4.08 -2.49
CA GLU A 20 0.02 -3.48 -3.29
C GLU A 20 -1.11 -2.97 -2.39
N ILE A 21 -1.50 -1.69 -2.57
CA ILE A 21 -2.60 -1.05 -1.83
C ILE A 21 -3.68 -0.61 -2.83
N LYS A 22 -4.87 -1.21 -2.73
CA LYS A 22 -6.01 -0.91 -3.62
C LYS A 22 -6.94 0.13 -3.01
N ALA A 23 -6.57 1.40 -3.21
CA ALA A 23 -7.24 2.54 -2.63
C ALA A 23 -8.40 3.13 -3.46
N ASP A 24 -8.59 2.67 -4.71
CA ASP A 24 -9.70 3.10 -5.57
C ASP A 24 -11.06 2.59 -5.07
N VAL A 25 -12.18 3.18 -5.50
CA VAL A 25 -13.53 2.66 -5.22
C VAL A 25 -13.67 1.25 -5.81
N ASP A 26 -13.26 1.06 -7.07
CA ASP A 26 -13.28 -0.24 -7.73
C ASP A 26 -12.02 -1.05 -7.38
N LYS A 27 -12.21 -2.14 -6.63
CA LYS A 27 -11.12 -3.00 -6.16
C LYS A 27 -10.58 -3.94 -7.23
N ARG A 28 -11.18 -3.98 -8.42
CA ARG A 28 -10.69 -4.76 -9.57
C ARG A 28 -9.52 -4.06 -10.27
N LEU A 29 -9.42 -2.73 -10.14
CA LEU A 29 -8.33 -1.94 -10.71
C LEU A 29 -7.01 -2.19 -9.98
N THR A 30 -5.90 -1.95 -10.68
CA THR A 30 -4.54 -2.13 -10.13
C THR A 30 -4.29 -1.10 -9.03
N GLY A 31 -3.76 -1.55 -7.90
CA GLY A 31 -3.42 -0.67 -6.78
C GLY A 31 -2.05 -0.01 -6.93
N TYR A 32 -1.72 0.86 -5.97
CA TYR A 32 -0.38 1.40 -5.83
C TYR A 32 0.58 0.28 -5.41
N ARG A 33 1.72 0.16 -6.10
CA ARG A 33 2.76 -0.83 -5.77
C ARG A 33 4.02 -0.16 -5.22
N PHE A 34 4.55 -0.74 -4.16
CA PHE A 34 5.77 -0.31 -3.49
C PHE A 34 6.64 -1.54 -3.22
N CYS A 35 7.96 -1.45 -3.37
CA CYS A 35 8.85 -2.62 -3.20
C CYS A 35 10.14 -2.37 -2.44
N CYS A 36 10.41 -1.13 -2.03
CA CYS A 36 11.63 -0.84 -1.29
C CYS A 36 11.49 0.42 -0.43
N ASN A 37 12.50 0.64 0.41
CA ASN A 37 12.46 1.66 1.46
C ASN A 37 12.43 3.11 0.93
N ARG A 38 12.64 3.34 -0.37
CA ARG A 38 12.37 4.63 -1.04
C ARG A 38 10.90 5.06 -0.94
N SER A 39 10.00 4.12 -0.63
CA SER A 39 8.57 4.36 -0.44
C SER A 39 8.23 4.85 0.97
N LYS A 40 9.20 4.92 1.88
CA LYS A 40 9.00 5.40 3.24
C LYS A 40 8.40 6.81 3.24
N GLY A 41 7.38 7.03 4.06
CA GLY A 41 6.65 8.29 4.16
C GLY A 41 5.62 8.51 3.05
N LYS A 42 5.49 7.61 2.07
CA LYS A 42 4.39 7.69 1.09
C LYS A 42 3.05 7.46 1.79
N ILE A 43 2.09 8.32 1.46
CA ILE A 43 0.74 8.28 2.01
C ILE A 43 -0.24 7.88 0.89
N VAL A 44 -1.02 6.84 1.14
CA VAL A 44 -2.15 6.42 0.32
C VAL A 44 -3.45 6.75 1.03
N ILE A 45 -4.35 7.45 0.35
CA ILE A 45 -5.70 7.78 0.82
C ILE A 45 -6.68 6.89 0.07
N ALA A 46 -7.56 6.21 0.80
CA ALA A 46 -8.57 5.35 0.17
C ALA A 46 -9.88 6.10 -0.06
N ASN A 47 -10.48 5.82 -1.22
CA ASN A 47 -11.78 6.33 -1.62
C ASN A 47 -12.88 5.32 -1.29
N GLY A 48 -12.88 4.77 -0.07
CA GLY A 48 -13.89 3.79 0.34
C GLY A 48 -13.63 3.18 1.71
N PRO A 49 -14.61 2.43 2.23
CA PRO A 49 -14.51 1.85 3.58
C PRO A 49 -13.56 0.65 3.66
N ILE A 50 -13.31 -0.02 2.54
CA ILE A 50 -12.48 -1.23 2.46
C ILE A 50 -11.20 -0.92 1.68
N ILE A 51 -10.06 -1.40 2.16
CA ILE A 51 -8.75 -1.22 1.53
C ILE A 51 -8.03 -2.56 1.50
N PRO A 52 -8.01 -3.26 0.35
CA PRO A 52 -7.16 -4.42 0.17
C PRO A 52 -5.68 -4.01 0.26
N VAL A 53 -4.95 -4.72 1.13
CA VAL A 53 -3.51 -4.57 1.34
C VAL A 53 -2.90 -5.93 1.06
N ILE A 54 -2.11 -6.02 0.00
CA ILE A 54 -1.60 -7.29 -0.52
C ILE A 54 -0.09 -7.25 -0.42
N LEU A 55 0.47 -8.09 0.45
CA LEU A 55 1.90 -8.36 0.49
C LEU A 55 2.18 -9.53 -0.45
N PHE A 56 3.11 -9.36 -1.38
CA PHE A 56 3.52 -10.43 -2.29
C PHE A 56 5.04 -10.50 -2.35
N ASN A 57 5.56 -11.70 -2.57
CA ASN A 57 6.99 -11.95 -2.67
C ASN A 57 7.24 -13.01 -3.75
N ARG A 58 8.26 -12.78 -4.58
CA ARG A 58 8.72 -13.72 -5.61
C ARG A 58 10.21 -14.05 -5.47
N ARG A 59 10.96 -13.21 -4.76
CA ARG A 59 12.40 -13.35 -4.52
C ARG A 59 12.77 -12.68 -3.19
N ASP A 60 13.70 -13.31 -2.47
CA ASP A 60 14.23 -12.83 -1.18
C ASP A 60 13.12 -12.62 -0.13
N TYR A 61 13.34 -11.69 0.81
CA TYR A 61 12.39 -11.37 1.87
C TYR A 61 11.72 -10.00 1.65
N THR A 62 10.41 -9.92 1.89
CA THR A 62 9.65 -8.66 1.82
C THR A 62 8.87 -8.47 3.11
N GLN A 63 9.11 -7.35 3.78
CA GLN A 63 8.44 -6.95 5.01
C GLN A 63 7.98 -5.50 4.85
N ALA A 64 6.72 -5.26 5.19
CA ALA A 64 6.12 -3.94 5.17
C ALA A 64 5.65 -3.56 6.58
N LEU A 65 6.01 -2.37 7.02
CA LEU A 65 5.42 -1.72 8.18
C LEU A 65 4.57 -0.55 7.68
N ILE A 66 3.30 -0.56 8.07
CA ILE A 66 2.31 0.42 7.63
C ILE A 66 1.57 0.99 8.84
N ARG A 67 1.34 2.30 8.82
CA ARG A 67 0.53 3.01 9.81
C ARG A 67 -0.73 3.49 9.15
N PHE A 68 -1.89 3.23 9.74
CA PHE A 68 -3.15 3.73 9.23
C PHE A 68 -3.92 4.50 10.31
N ARG A 69 -4.81 5.37 9.84
CA ARG A 69 -5.78 6.06 10.66
C ARG A 69 -7.11 6.08 9.91
N LEU A 70 -8.19 5.93 10.65
CA LEU A 70 -9.54 6.12 10.10
C LEU A 70 -9.87 7.61 10.13
N LYS A 71 -10.40 8.13 9.03
CA LYS A 71 -11.00 9.47 9.01
C LYS A 71 -12.47 9.30 9.36
N LYS A 72 -12.96 10.01 10.38
CA LYS A 72 -14.41 10.07 10.64
C LYS A 72 -15.08 10.75 9.44
N ASN A 73 -16.06 10.09 8.83
CA ASN A 73 -16.89 10.74 7.82
C ASN A 73 -17.72 11.83 8.50
N GLN A 74 -17.51 13.08 8.08
CA GLN A 74 -18.19 14.25 8.61
C GLN A 74 -19.45 14.53 7.77
N LYS A 75 -20.40 13.57 7.71
CA LYS A 75 -21.73 13.78 7.11
C LYS A 75 -22.78 12.87 7.73
N TRP A 76 -23.38 13.36 8.81
CA TRP A 76 -24.82 13.23 9.13
C TRP A 76 -25.19 14.50 9.92
N LYS A 77 -25.49 15.58 9.20
CA LYS A 77 -26.33 16.69 9.61
C LYS A 77 -27.46 16.75 8.59
#